data_AF-A0AAI9RF51-F1
#
_entry.id   AF-A0AAI9RF51-F1
#
_cell.length_a   1.000
_cell.length_b   1.000
_cell.length_c   1.000
_cell.angle_alpha   90.00
_cell.angle_beta   90.00
_cell.angle_gamma   90.00
#
_symmetry.space_group_name_H-M   'P 1'
#
loop_
_entity.id
_entity.type
_entity.pdbx_description
1 polymer ?
#
loop_
_entity_poly.entity_id
_entity_poly.type
_entity_poly.pdbx_seq_one_letter_code
_entity_poly.pdbx_strand_id
1 'polypeptide(L)'
;MKWILIAMQAFVMMFCFVYETNVKAEGPVPEVTKKEPEVTILLERMYVDGEVSEEILTEKVTDLEKFLQQYKEWQLVDRDDVQIVLQKKVDDISPLLKTSGYFGVSEEGILQIFKGVPKSDNAIHSFFQIDMKKLESYERAKLKRGIRIKSKEGFVKTIEKMKQYAVQSKKKSSSW
;
A
#
# COMPACT_ATOMS: atom_id res chain seq x y z
N MET A 1 57.40 -9.79 5.74
CA MET A 1 58.53 -8.86 5.58
C MET A 1 58.67 -8.57 4.09
N LYS A 2 58.08 -7.49 3.56
CA LYS A 2 58.49 -6.08 3.78
C LYS A 2 59.78 -5.74 3.00
N TRP A 3 59.79 -6.08 1.70
CA TRP A 3 60.68 -5.64 0.61
C TRP A 3 59.85 -5.79 -0.69
N ILE A 4 58.72 -5.10 -0.91
CA ILE A 4 58.56 -3.64 -1.06
C ILE A 4 59.40 -3.18 -2.26
N LEU A 5 58.77 -3.11 -3.44
CA LEU A 5 58.13 -1.90 -3.99
C LEU A 5 59.06 -0.96 -4.79
N ILE A 6 60.30 -1.32 -5.14
CA ILE A 6 61.21 -0.37 -5.84
C ILE A 6 61.24 -0.54 -7.37
N ALA A 7 60.82 -1.67 -7.96
CA ALA A 7 60.94 -1.86 -9.42
C ALA A 7 59.71 -1.45 -10.26
N MET A 8 58.61 -1.00 -9.64
CA MET A 8 57.36 -0.67 -10.34
C MET A 8 57.04 0.83 -10.40
N GLN A 9 57.99 1.71 -10.05
CA GLN A 9 57.86 3.17 -10.26
C GLN A 9 58.59 3.69 -11.51
N ALA A 10 59.35 2.85 -12.22
CA ALA A 10 60.11 3.28 -13.41
C ALA A 10 59.35 3.09 -14.74
N PHE A 11 58.17 2.48 -14.75
CA PHE A 11 57.35 2.34 -15.97
C PHE A 11 56.30 3.46 -16.12
N VAL A 12 56.12 4.29 -15.08
CA VAL A 12 55.17 5.43 -15.07
C VAL A 12 55.82 6.74 -15.57
N MET A 13 57.14 6.77 -15.80
CA MET A 13 57.85 7.95 -16.35
C MET A 13 58.37 7.79 -17.78
N MET A 14 57.94 6.75 -18.51
CA MET A 14 58.21 6.61 -19.95
C MET A 14 56.92 6.49 -20.77
N PHE A 15 55.83 7.03 -20.23
CA PHE A 15 54.55 7.24 -20.94
C PHE A 15 54.05 8.69 -20.78
N CYS A 16 54.93 9.61 -20.36
CA CYS A 16 54.63 11.04 -20.18
C CYS A 16 55.23 11.95 -21.27
N PHE A 17 55.90 11.41 -22.30
CA PHE A 17 56.60 12.24 -23.30
C PHE A 17 56.15 12.06 -24.75
N VAL A 18 55.12 11.27 -25.00
CA VAL A 18 54.46 11.22 -26.30
C VAL A 18 52.98 11.37 -26.03
N TYR A 19 52.50 12.60 -26.11
CA TYR A 19 51.19 13.04 -26.63
C TYR A 19 51.01 14.49 -26.18
N GLU A 20 51.90 15.35 -26.67
CA GLU A 20 51.58 16.77 -26.76
C GLU A 20 50.77 16.98 -28.04
N THR A 21 49.68 17.74 -27.88
CA THR A 21 48.92 18.43 -28.91
C THR A 21 47.95 17.61 -29.78
N ASN A 22 46.73 17.45 -29.26
CA ASN A 22 45.54 17.71 -30.08
C ASN A 22 44.58 18.60 -29.27
N VAL A 23 44.88 19.90 -29.29
CA VAL A 23 43.87 20.93 -29.07
C VAL A 23 43.02 20.98 -30.33
N LYS A 24 41.70 20.71 -30.21
CA LYS A 24 40.59 21.50 -30.79
C LYS A 24 39.35 20.64 -31.00
N ALA A 25 38.37 20.84 -30.13
CA ALA A 25 37.01 21.28 -30.49
C ALA A 25 36.18 21.31 -29.21
N GLU A 26 35.88 22.52 -28.72
CA GLU A 26 34.80 22.75 -27.76
C GLU A 26 33.49 22.37 -28.46
N GLY A 27 33.02 21.15 -28.22
CA GLY A 27 31.63 20.80 -28.45
C GLY A 27 30.77 21.47 -27.37
N PRO A 28 29.50 21.80 -27.66
CA PRO A 28 28.61 22.36 -26.64
C PRO A 28 28.57 21.41 -25.45
N VAL A 29 29.00 21.92 -24.29
CA VAL A 29 28.83 21.24 -23.01
C VAL A 29 27.35 20.90 -22.91
N PRO A 30 26.94 19.62 -22.77
CA PRO A 30 25.55 19.31 -22.52
C PRO A 30 25.18 20.07 -21.26
N GLU A 31 24.27 21.03 -21.39
CA GLU A 31 23.65 21.71 -20.28
C GLU A 31 23.10 20.60 -19.38
N VAL A 32 23.80 20.34 -18.27
CA VAL A 32 23.30 19.46 -17.21
C VAL A 32 22.10 20.22 -16.68
N THR A 33 20.95 19.95 -17.27
CA THR A 33 19.66 20.38 -16.76
C THR A 33 19.61 19.84 -15.34
N LYS A 34 19.89 20.73 -14.39
CA LYS A 34 19.89 20.45 -12.97
C LYS A 34 18.45 20.10 -12.63
N LYS A 35 18.08 18.82 -12.77
CA LYS A 35 16.74 18.33 -12.47
C LYS A 35 16.47 18.76 -11.04
N GLU A 36 15.46 19.60 -10.87
CA GLU A 36 15.09 20.10 -9.55
C GLU A 36 14.81 18.89 -8.64
N PRO A 37 15.23 18.93 -7.37
CA PRO A 37 14.98 17.82 -6.46
C PRO A 37 13.47 17.61 -6.33
N GLU A 38 13.06 16.35 -6.45
CA GLU A 38 11.68 15.89 -6.40
C GLU A 38 11.47 15.04 -5.15
N VAL A 39 10.26 15.08 -4.60
CA VAL A 39 9.81 14.28 -3.46
C VAL A 39 8.63 13.43 -3.90
N THR A 40 8.62 12.16 -3.52
CA THR A 40 7.49 11.26 -3.75
C THR A 40 6.48 11.42 -2.62
N ILE A 41 5.20 11.55 -2.97
CA ILE A 41 4.12 11.69 -2.01
C ILE A 41 3.19 10.51 -2.15
N LEU A 42 3.03 9.74 -1.07
CA LEU A 42 2.08 8.65 -0.96
C LEU A 42 0.85 9.14 -0.20
N LEU A 43 -0.29 9.16 -0.88
CA LEU A 43 -1.59 9.48 -0.31
C LEU A 43 -2.35 8.19 -0.01
N GLU A 44 -2.65 7.95 1.26
CA GLU A 44 -3.38 6.78 1.73
C GLU A 44 -4.78 7.16 2.24
N ARG A 45 -5.81 6.54 1.68
CA ARG A 45 -7.20 6.68 2.11
C ARG A 45 -7.62 5.41 2.83
N MET A 46 -7.85 5.51 4.14
CA MET A 46 -8.29 4.37 4.97
C MET A 46 -9.81 4.36 5.11
N TYR A 47 -10.44 3.32 4.60
CA TYR A 47 -11.90 3.15 4.63
C TYR A 47 -12.35 2.32 5.84
N VAL A 48 -13.64 2.41 6.18
CA VAL A 48 -14.23 1.73 7.36
C VAL A 48 -14.25 0.20 7.26
N ASP A 49 -14.11 -0.32 6.05
CA ASP A 49 -14.01 -1.75 5.74
C ASP A 49 -12.58 -2.30 5.86
N GLY A 50 -11.60 -1.45 6.15
CA GLY A 50 -10.19 -1.80 6.26
C GLY A 50 -9.42 -1.79 4.93
N GLU A 51 -10.04 -1.38 3.83
CA GLU A 51 -9.34 -1.15 2.57
C GLU A 51 -8.53 0.15 2.64
N VAL A 52 -7.35 0.14 1.99
CA VAL A 52 -6.47 1.30 1.88
C VAL A 52 -6.24 1.58 0.40
N SER A 53 -6.74 2.72 -0.07
CA SER A 53 -6.44 3.20 -1.42
C SER A 53 -5.19 4.07 -1.37
N GLU A 54 -4.24 3.75 -2.23
CA GLU A 54 -2.99 4.48 -2.40
C GLU A 54 -3.00 5.30 -3.69
N GLU A 55 -2.38 6.47 -3.63
CA GLU A 55 -2.10 7.32 -4.78
C GLU A 55 -0.70 7.90 -4.63
N ILE A 56 0.16 7.68 -5.63
CA ILE A 56 1.55 8.11 -5.62
C ILE A 56 1.70 9.30 -6.57
N LEU A 57 2.24 10.39 -6.04
CA LEU A 57 2.51 11.63 -6.75
C LEU A 57 4.00 11.96 -6.65
N THR A 58 4.50 12.75 -7.59
CA THR A 58 5.87 13.28 -7.55
C THR A 58 5.77 14.79 -7.62
N GLU A 59 6.34 15.46 -6.63
CA GLU A 59 6.27 16.92 -6.50
C GLU A 59 7.66 17.51 -6.37
N LYS A 60 7.84 18.72 -6.88
CA LYS A 60 9.09 19.46 -6.74
C LYS A 60 9.24 19.96 -5.31
N VAL A 61 10.47 19.95 -4.78
CA VAL A 61 10.75 20.49 -3.43
C VAL A 61 10.32 21.96 -3.31
N THR A 62 10.43 22.74 -4.39
CA THR A 62 10.01 24.16 -4.43
C THR A 62 8.51 24.36 -4.25
N ASP A 63 7.68 23.39 -4.65
CA ASP A 63 6.23 23.46 -4.61
C ASP A 63 5.62 22.67 -3.44
N LEU A 64 6.45 21.91 -2.71
CA LEU A 64 6.02 20.99 -1.67
C LEU A 64 5.16 21.66 -0.59
N GLU A 65 5.55 22.84 -0.10
CA GLU A 65 4.77 23.54 0.94
C GLU A 65 3.36 23.87 0.43
N LYS A 66 3.26 24.37 -0.79
CA LYS A 66 1.99 24.68 -1.44
C LYS A 66 1.15 23.42 -1.66
N PHE A 67 1.79 22.32 -2.08
CA PHE A 67 1.12 21.03 -2.21
C PHE A 67 0.53 20.58 -0.87
N LEU A 68 1.33 20.56 0.21
CA LEU A 68 0.86 20.15 1.54
C LEU A 68 -0.30 21.01 2.04
N GLN A 69 -0.36 22.29 1.66
CA GLN A 69 -1.49 23.16 1.97
C GLN A 69 -2.82 22.72 1.32
N GLN A 70 -2.79 22.00 0.19
CA GLN A 70 -3.99 21.43 -0.44
C GLN A 70 -4.53 20.21 0.35
N TYR A 71 -3.66 19.56 1.13
CA TYR A 71 -3.96 18.34 1.89
C TYR A 71 -3.99 18.59 3.41
N LYS A 72 -4.34 19.80 3.87
CA LYS A 72 -4.37 20.17 5.30
C LYS A 72 -5.24 19.28 6.20
N GLU A 73 -6.25 18.62 5.64
CA GLU A 73 -7.10 17.68 6.37
C GLU A 73 -6.49 16.27 6.48
N TRP A 74 -5.41 16.01 5.76
CA TRP A 74 -4.69 14.74 5.78
C TRP A 74 -3.63 14.78 6.88
N GLN A 75 -3.43 13.65 7.54
CA GLN A 75 -2.45 13.49 8.59
C GLN A 75 -1.10 13.11 7.97
N LEU A 76 -0.06 13.88 8.26
CA LEU A 76 1.31 13.46 7.97
C LEU A 76 1.68 12.33 8.93
N VAL A 77 1.91 11.13 8.40
CA VAL A 77 2.23 9.94 9.21
C VAL A 77 3.67 9.50 9.08
N ASP A 78 4.30 9.80 7.95
CA ASP A 78 5.72 9.54 7.74
C ASP A 78 6.34 10.58 6.79
N ARG A 79 7.63 10.83 6.97
CA ARG A 79 8.42 11.72 6.13
C ARG A 79 9.90 11.40 6.27
N ASP A 80 10.54 11.21 5.12
CA ASP A 80 11.99 11.22 4.97
C ASP A 80 12.44 12.22 3.88
N ASP A 81 13.70 12.12 3.45
CA ASP A 81 14.28 13.04 2.47
C ASP A 81 13.75 12.84 1.04
N VAL A 82 13.11 11.70 0.74
CA VAL A 82 12.65 11.31 -0.60
C VAL A 82 11.15 11.00 -0.67
N GLN A 83 10.50 10.75 0.46
CA GLN A 83 9.11 10.32 0.56
C GLN A 83 8.35 11.04 1.68
N ILE A 84 7.09 11.36 1.39
CA ILE A 84 6.11 11.85 2.36
C ILE A 84 4.88 10.96 2.30
N VAL A 85 4.38 10.52 3.44
CA VAL A 85 3.14 9.72 3.54
C VAL A 85 2.07 10.52 4.25
N LEU A 86 0.96 10.77 3.55
CA LEU A 86 -0.22 11.43 4.07
C LEU A 86 -1.38 10.44 4.15
N GLN A 87 -2.02 10.35 5.31
CA GLN A 87 -3.19 9.50 5.54
C GLN A 87 -4.47 10.31 5.75
N LYS A 88 -5.58 9.86 5.18
CA LYS A 88 -6.92 10.36 5.48
C LYS A 88 -7.85 9.21 5.80
N LYS A 89 -8.55 9.32 6.93
CA LYS A 89 -9.67 8.43 7.26
C LYS A 89 -10.90 8.84 6.46
N VAL A 90 -11.49 7.89 5.76
CA VAL A 90 -12.73 8.08 5.02
C VAL A 90 -13.84 7.35 5.77
N ASP A 91 -14.82 8.11 6.26
CA ASP A 91 -15.98 7.56 6.97
C ASP A 91 -17.02 6.97 6.01
N ASP A 92 -16.55 6.08 5.14
CA ASP A 92 -17.33 5.33 4.17
C ASP A 92 -16.62 4.01 3.82
N ILE A 93 -17.32 3.11 3.15
CA ILE A 93 -16.73 1.89 2.58
C ILE A 93 -16.03 2.19 1.25
N SER A 94 -15.05 1.37 0.90
CA SER A 94 -14.28 1.51 -0.32
C SER A 94 -15.15 1.46 -1.59
N PRO A 95 -14.72 2.16 -2.67
CA PRO A 95 -15.36 2.03 -3.98
C PRO A 95 -15.44 0.58 -4.47
N LEU A 96 -14.44 -0.25 -4.13
CA LEU A 96 -14.40 -1.68 -4.46
C LEU A 96 -15.62 -2.41 -3.87
N LEU A 97 -15.86 -2.24 -2.57
CA LEU A 97 -17.00 -2.83 -1.87
C LEU A 97 -18.32 -2.27 -2.40
N LYS A 98 -18.40 -0.97 -2.63
CA LYS A 98 -19.60 -0.33 -3.20
C LYS A 98 -19.94 -0.81 -4.60
N THR A 99 -18.97 -1.21 -5.40
CA THR A 99 -19.19 -1.61 -6.80
C THR A 99 -19.56 -3.10 -6.89
N SER A 100 -18.84 -3.94 -6.16
CA SER A 100 -18.89 -5.39 -6.36
C SER A 100 -18.88 -6.22 -5.08
N GLY A 101 -18.94 -5.59 -3.91
CA GLY A 101 -18.88 -6.27 -2.62
C GLY A 101 -20.15 -7.00 -2.24
N TYR A 102 -20.00 -8.25 -1.80
CA TYR A 102 -21.05 -9.07 -1.20
C TYR A 102 -20.54 -9.71 0.10
N PHE A 103 -21.34 -9.66 1.17
CA PHE A 103 -21.11 -10.56 2.30
C PHE A 103 -21.53 -11.97 1.92
N GLY A 104 -20.72 -12.94 2.33
CA GLY A 104 -21.07 -14.35 2.25
C GLY A 104 -20.39 -15.13 3.36
N VAL A 105 -20.44 -16.45 3.22
CA VAL A 105 -19.83 -17.36 4.17
C VAL A 105 -19.08 -18.46 3.42
N SER A 106 -17.89 -18.80 3.90
CA SER A 106 -17.13 -19.96 3.40
C SER A 106 -17.81 -21.28 3.77
N GLU A 107 -17.32 -22.39 3.23
CA GLU A 107 -17.81 -23.73 3.59
C GLU A 107 -17.60 -24.05 5.08
N GLU A 108 -16.53 -23.50 5.67
CA GLU A 108 -16.17 -23.64 7.08
C GLU A 108 -16.95 -22.69 8.01
N GLY A 109 -17.86 -21.87 7.47
CA GLY A 109 -18.64 -20.93 8.25
C GLY A 109 -17.90 -19.61 8.54
N ILE A 110 -16.86 -19.25 7.77
CA ILE A 110 -16.16 -17.97 7.95
C ILE A 110 -16.93 -16.87 7.24
N LEU A 111 -17.32 -15.81 7.96
CA LEU A 111 -17.90 -14.61 7.36
C LEU A 111 -16.84 -13.88 6.55
N GLN A 112 -17.12 -13.64 5.28
CA GLN A 112 -16.19 -13.05 4.32
C GLN A 112 -16.89 -12.03 3.43
N ILE A 113 -16.10 -11.20 2.78
CA ILE A 113 -16.51 -10.40 1.63
C ILE A 113 -15.98 -11.06 0.37
N PHE A 114 -16.85 -11.11 -0.64
CA PHE A 114 -16.55 -11.60 -1.97
C PHE A 114 -16.66 -10.46 -2.99
N LYS A 115 -15.81 -10.54 -4.03
CA LYS A 115 -15.92 -9.72 -5.23
C LYS A 115 -16.92 -10.38 -6.18
N GLY A 116 -18.16 -9.95 -6.12
CA GLY A 116 -19.29 -10.57 -6.80
C GLY A 116 -20.01 -11.61 -5.93
N VAL A 117 -20.84 -12.44 -6.56
CA VAL A 117 -21.58 -13.52 -5.87
C VAL A 117 -20.59 -14.46 -5.17
N PRO A 118 -20.81 -14.86 -3.90
CA PRO A 118 -19.89 -15.72 -3.17
C PRO A 118 -19.57 -17.04 -3.88
N LYS A 119 -18.28 -17.29 -4.06
CA LYS A 119 -17.66 -18.52 -4.56
C LYS A 119 -16.35 -18.73 -3.80
N SER A 120 -15.77 -19.93 -3.87
CA SER A 120 -14.55 -20.26 -3.13
C SER A 120 -13.32 -19.42 -3.54
N ASP A 121 -13.28 -18.91 -4.76
CA ASP A 121 -12.12 -18.28 -5.39
C ASP A 121 -12.15 -16.75 -5.40
N ASN A 122 -13.27 -16.12 -5.02
CA ASN A 122 -13.45 -14.67 -5.10
C ASN A 122 -13.61 -13.97 -3.74
N ALA A 123 -13.20 -14.63 -2.66
CA ALA A 123 -13.08 -14.01 -1.34
C ALA A 123 -11.96 -12.95 -1.35
N ILE A 124 -12.26 -11.75 -0.87
CA ILE A 124 -11.30 -10.63 -0.81
C ILE A 124 -11.01 -10.16 0.62
N HIS A 125 -11.87 -10.52 1.59
CA HIS A 125 -11.63 -10.20 2.98
C HIS A 125 -12.28 -11.23 3.90
N SER A 126 -11.60 -11.60 4.98
CA SER A 126 -12.10 -12.56 5.97
C SER A 126 -12.23 -11.90 7.34
N PHE A 127 -13.35 -12.15 8.01
CA PHE A 127 -13.60 -11.63 9.35
C PHE A 127 -13.47 -12.74 10.40
N PHE A 128 -14.59 -13.33 10.81
CA PHE A 128 -14.68 -14.29 11.89
C PHE A 128 -15.61 -15.44 11.52
N GLN A 129 -15.43 -16.58 12.21
CA GLN A 129 -16.31 -17.72 12.04
C GLN A 129 -17.66 -17.48 12.75
N ILE A 130 -18.75 -17.82 12.07
CA ILE A 130 -20.11 -17.75 12.60
C ILE A 130 -20.73 -19.14 12.72
N ASP A 131 -21.54 -19.34 13.76
CA ASP A 131 -22.29 -20.57 13.96
C ASP A 131 -23.51 -20.60 13.04
N MET A 132 -23.33 -21.15 11.84
CA MET A 132 -24.37 -21.30 10.83
C MET A 132 -25.62 -22.02 11.35
N LYS A 133 -25.51 -22.88 12.37
CA LYS A 133 -26.66 -23.62 12.92
C LYS A 133 -27.59 -22.71 13.72
N LYS A 134 -27.04 -21.66 14.36
CA LYS A 134 -27.81 -20.68 15.15
C LYS A 134 -28.51 -19.62 14.30
N LEU A 135 -28.12 -19.46 13.04
CA LEU A 135 -28.81 -18.56 12.12
C LEU A 135 -30.19 -19.10 11.73
N GLU A 136 -31.13 -18.20 11.47
CA GLU A 136 -32.39 -18.59 10.85
C GLU A 136 -32.16 -19.10 9.42
N SER A 137 -33.03 -20.01 8.95
CA SER A 137 -32.91 -20.60 7.61
C SER A 137 -32.86 -19.56 6.49
N TYR A 138 -33.65 -18.49 6.62
CA TYR A 138 -33.68 -17.40 5.65
C TYR A 138 -32.36 -16.61 5.60
N GLU A 139 -31.79 -16.29 6.77
CA GLU A 139 -30.52 -15.56 6.88
C GLU A 139 -29.34 -16.39 6.37
N ARG A 140 -29.31 -17.69 6.70
CA ARG A 140 -28.35 -18.62 6.09
C ARG A 140 -28.41 -18.60 4.58
N ALA A 141 -29.61 -18.69 4.00
CA ALA A 141 -29.80 -18.71 2.56
C ALA A 141 -29.37 -17.39 1.90
N LYS A 142 -29.55 -16.25 2.58
CA LYS A 142 -29.05 -14.95 2.14
C LYS A 142 -27.53 -14.90 2.12
N LEU A 143 -26.85 -15.33 3.19
CA LEU A 143 -25.39 -15.36 3.24
C LEU A 143 -24.80 -16.28 2.16
N LYS A 144 -25.40 -17.46 1.95
CA LYS A 144 -24.98 -18.38 0.88
C LYS A 144 -25.14 -17.78 -0.52
N ARG A 145 -26.22 -17.04 -0.78
CA ARG A 145 -26.43 -16.37 -2.07
C ARG A 145 -25.62 -15.08 -2.24
N GLY A 146 -25.12 -14.53 -1.15
CA GLY A 146 -24.47 -13.22 -1.10
C GLY A 146 -25.44 -12.09 -0.75
N ILE A 147 -24.99 -11.21 0.14
CA ILE A 147 -25.72 -9.99 0.52
C ILE A 147 -24.94 -8.80 -0.03
N ARG A 148 -25.54 -8.09 -0.99
CA ARG A 148 -24.90 -6.93 -1.65
C ARG A 148 -24.62 -5.79 -0.66
N ILE A 149 -23.40 -5.25 -0.69
CA ILE A 149 -22.95 -4.15 0.16
C ILE A 149 -23.01 -2.82 -0.60
N LYS A 150 -24.06 -2.03 -0.38
CA LYS A 150 -24.27 -0.77 -1.12
C LYS A 150 -23.82 0.49 -0.37
N SER A 151 -23.74 0.43 0.96
CA SER A 151 -23.41 1.58 1.79
C SER A 151 -22.70 1.15 3.07
N LYS A 152 -22.05 2.12 3.74
CA LYS A 152 -21.46 1.96 5.06
C LYS A 152 -22.46 1.43 6.08
N GLU A 153 -23.68 1.96 6.12
CA GLU A 153 -24.68 1.57 7.11
C GLU A 153 -25.06 0.10 6.92
N GLY A 154 -25.21 -0.34 5.66
CA GLY A 154 -25.46 -1.74 5.33
C GLY A 154 -24.30 -2.64 5.73
N PHE A 155 -23.06 -2.18 5.52
CA PHE A 155 -21.85 -2.87 5.96
C PHE A 155 -21.81 -3.05 7.49
N VAL A 156 -21.87 -1.94 8.23
CA VAL A 156 -21.79 -1.91 9.70
C VAL A 156 -22.91 -2.73 10.32
N LYS A 157 -24.16 -2.54 9.86
CA LYS A 157 -25.32 -3.28 10.37
C LYS A 157 -25.18 -4.78 10.16
N THR A 158 -24.65 -5.22 9.02
CA THR A 158 -24.47 -6.65 8.74
C THR A 158 -23.39 -7.24 9.62
N ILE A 159 -22.23 -6.59 9.73
CA ILE A 159 -21.15 -7.01 10.63
C ILE A 159 -21.67 -7.13 12.07
N GLU A 160 -22.34 -6.10 12.58
CA GLU A 160 -22.82 -6.08 13.96
C GLU A 160 -23.87 -7.16 14.23
N LYS A 161 -24.78 -7.39 13.27
CA LYS A 161 -25.73 -8.51 13.33
C LYS A 161 -24.99 -9.86 13.37
N MET A 162 -23.97 -10.04 12.53
CA MET A 162 -23.25 -11.32 12.44
C MET A 162 -22.40 -11.62 13.67
N LYS A 163 -21.89 -10.60 14.37
CA LYS A 163 -21.14 -10.79 15.63
C LYS A 163 -21.95 -11.55 16.68
N GLN A 164 -23.27 -11.43 16.68
CA GLN A 164 -24.16 -12.18 17.59
C GLN A 164 -24.07 -13.70 17.40
N TYR A 165 -23.64 -14.14 16.22
CA TYR A 165 -23.46 -15.56 15.89
C TYR A 165 -21.99 -15.99 15.88
N ALA A 166 -21.06 -15.12 16.27
CA ALA A 166 -19.64 -15.43 16.26
C ALA A 166 -19.34 -16.65 17.15
N VAL A 167 -18.56 -17.59 16.61
CA VAL A 167 -18.08 -18.72 17.39
C VAL A 167 -17.01 -18.18 18.34
N GLN A 168 -17.25 -18.24 19.65
CA GLN A 168 -16.21 -17.92 20.62
C GLN A 168 -15.13 -18.99 20.52
N SER A 169 -13.93 -18.61 20.09
CA SER A 169 -12.78 -19.49 20.22
C SER A 169 -12.46 -19.63 21.70
N LYS A 170 -12.55 -20.85 22.24
CA LYS A 170 -11.86 -21.16 23.50
C LYS A 170 -10.38 -20.96 23.20
N LYS A 171 -9.78 -19.84 23.63
CA LYS A 171 -8.33 -19.76 23.78
C LYS A 171 -7.93 -20.93 24.68
N LYS A 172 -7.33 -21.99 24.12
CA LYS A 172 -6.45 -22.84 24.91
C LYS A 172 -5.30 -21.92 25.31
N SER A 173 -5.32 -21.43 26.53
CA SER A 173 -4.14 -20.88 27.17
C SER A 173 -3.12 -22.03 27.24
N SER A 174 -2.23 -22.10 26.27
CA SER A 174 -1.01 -22.88 26.41
C SER A 174 -0.16 -22.17 27.48
N SER A 175 -0.32 -22.60 28.73
CA SER A 175 0.67 -22.37 29.77
C SER A 175 1.96 -23.03 29.32
N TRP A 176 2.96 -22.23 28.99
CA TRP A 176 4.36 -22.62 28.92
C TRP A 176 5.12 -21.66 29.80
#